data_AF-A0A2V9PCE6-F1
#
_entry.id   AF-A0A2V9PCE6-F1
#
_cell.length_a   1.000
_cell.length_b   1.000
_cell.length_c   1.000
_cell.angle_alpha   90.00
_cell.angle_beta   90.00
_cell.angle_gamma   90.00
#
_symmetry.space_group_name_H-M   'P 1'
#
loop_
_entity.id
_entity.type
_entity.pdbx_description
1 polymer ?
#
loop_
_entity_poly.entity_id
_entity_poly.type
_entity_poly.pdbx_seq_one_letter_code
_entity_poly.pdbx_strand_id
1 'polypeptide(L)'
;MKLFYASLFLTASLAAQQPAPNSAASQPAQPAESAPRKVDKAAAYYHFTMAHMYEEEMAVYGRSDLVSKAIQEYRLAIDADPTSEYLTSALAEVYARTGRIRDAVSEAQEILKRDPQNLEAHKLLGHIYLRSLGDMQGGNASDNVLKLAIEEYKEIVKLDPSSSDDHIML
;
A
#
# COMPACT_ATOMS: atom_id res chain seq x y z
N MET A 1 14.48 -91.91 13.19
CA MET A 1 15.57 -91.54 14.12
C MET A 1 15.23 -90.16 14.68
N LYS A 2 14.35 -90.06 15.69
CA LYS A 2 14.62 -89.64 17.09
C LYS A 2 15.75 -88.60 17.29
N LEU A 3 15.42 -87.64 18.17
CA LEU A 3 16.26 -86.79 19.05
C LEU A 3 16.68 -85.41 18.50
N PHE A 4 16.65 -84.30 19.26
CA PHE A 4 16.08 -83.88 20.56
C PHE A 4 16.45 -82.38 20.72
N TYR A 5 15.50 -81.55 21.20
CA TYR A 5 15.58 -80.36 22.08
C TYR A 5 16.65 -79.24 22.01
N ALA A 6 16.13 -78.05 22.39
CA ALA A 6 16.72 -76.94 23.17
C ALA A 6 17.16 -75.72 22.32
N SER A 7 16.85 -74.45 22.64
CA SER A 7 16.15 -73.79 23.75
C SER A 7 15.97 -72.30 23.35
N LEU A 8 14.94 -71.64 23.90
CA LEU A 8 14.90 -70.26 24.43
C LEU A 8 15.50 -69.12 23.53
N PHE A 9 14.76 -68.09 23.12
CA PHE A 9 14.29 -67.01 24.00
C PHE A 9 13.10 -66.23 23.44
N LEU A 10 12.29 -65.84 24.41
CA LEU A 10 11.21 -64.87 24.45
C LEU A 10 11.62 -63.49 23.89
N THR A 11 10.90 -62.97 22.89
CA THR A 11 10.56 -61.54 22.80
C THR A 11 9.18 -61.38 22.20
N ALA A 12 8.24 -60.99 23.05
CA ALA A 12 6.95 -60.46 22.62
C ALA A 12 7.21 -59.07 22.02
N SER A 13 6.79 -58.84 20.78
CA SER A 13 6.64 -57.49 20.25
C SER A 13 5.29 -57.39 19.56
N LEU A 14 4.35 -56.82 20.32
CA LEU A 14 3.02 -56.41 19.89
C LEU A 14 3.18 -55.21 18.96
N ALA A 15 3.06 -55.41 17.64
CA ALA A 15 3.00 -54.30 16.68
C ALA A 15 1.56 -54.21 16.15
N ALA A 16 0.88 -53.18 16.65
CA ALA A 16 -0.49 -52.82 16.37
C ALA A 16 -0.74 -52.55 14.87
N GLN A 17 -1.93 -52.93 14.42
CA GLN A 17 -2.61 -52.44 13.22
C GLN A 17 -2.35 -50.94 13.01
N GLN A 18 -1.78 -50.57 11.85
CA GLN A 18 -1.77 -49.18 11.40
C GLN A 18 -3.18 -48.77 10.96
N PRO A 19 -3.79 -47.70 11.50
CA PRO A 19 -5.00 -47.13 10.93
C PRO A 19 -4.63 -46.30 9.68
N ALA A 20 -5.44 -46.44 8.63
CA ALA A 20 -5.31 -45.72 7.37
C ALA A 20 -5.26 -44.18 7.57
N PRO A 21 -4.57 -43.43 6.68
CA PRO A 21 -4.51 -41.98 6.80
C PRO A 21 -5.90 -41.40 6.52
N ASN A 22 -6.45 -40.76 7.55
CA ASN A 22 -7.71 -40.03 7.49
C ASN A 22 -7.52 -38.83 6.55
N SER A 23 -8.24 -38.82 5.43
CA SER A 23 -8.27 -37.72 4.47
C SER A 23 -8.97 -36.52 5.10
N ALA A 24 -8.20 -35.64 5.73
CA ALA A 24 -8.68 -34.36 6.20
C ALA A 24 -8.96 -33.45 4.99
N ALA A 25 -10.24 -33.20 4.75
CA ALA A 25 -10.71 -32.25 3.76
C ALA A 25 -10.14 -30.85 4.04
N SER A 26 -9.49 -30.27 3.04
CA SER A 26 -8.99 -28.90 3.04
C SER A 26 -10.18 -27.93 3.14
N GLN A 27 -10.38 -27.33 4.31
CA GLN A 27 -11.25 -26.16 4.42
C GLN A 27 -10.57 -24.96 3.74
N PRO A 28 -11.30 -24.11 3.00
CA PRO A 28 -10.72 -22.88 2.45
C PRO A 28 -10.31 -21.96 3.59
N ALA A 29 -9.03 -21.56 3.61
CA ALA A 29 -8.52 -20.59 4.57
C ALA A 29 -9.29 -19.27 4.42
N GLN A 30 -9.99 -18.86 5.48
CA GLN A 30 -10.55 -17.52 5.58
C GLN A 30 -9.40 -16.49 5.58
N PRO A 31 -9.53 -15.31 4.96
CA PRO A 31 -8.52 -14.27 5.04
C PRO A 31 -8.35 -13.91 6.52
N ALA A 32 -7.16 -14.15 7.05
CA ALA A 32 -6.84 -13.74 8.41
C ALA A 32 -6.91 -12.21 8.48
N GLU A 33 -7.97 -11.71 9.11
CA GLU A 33 -8.06 -10.33 9.52
C GLU A 33 -6.88 -10.07 10.48
N SER A 34 -5.85 -9.42 9.96
CA SER A 34 -4.62 -9.21 10.72
C SER A 34 -4.92 -8.26 11.87
N ALA A 35 -4.70 -8.72 13.10
CA ALA A 35 -4.67 -7.85 14.27
C ALA A 35 -3.82 -6.60 13.99
N PRO A 36 -4.19 -5.41 14.53
CA PRO A 36 -3.47 -4.17 14.22
C PRO A 36 -1.99 -4.34 14.55
N ARG A 37 -1.14 -4.36 13.51
CA ARG A 37 0.31 -4.37 13.69
C ARG A 37 0.68 -3.12 14.46
N LYS A 38 1.46 -3.28 15.53
CA LYS A 38 2.02 -2.16 16.28
C LYS A 38 2.85 -1.32 15.30
N VAL A 39 2.61 -0.02 15.27
CA VAL A 39 3.36 0.93 14.43
C VAL A 39 4.86 0.78 14.69
N ASP A 40 5.62 0.54 13.62
CA ASP A 40 7.08 0.47 13.64
C ASP A 40 7.66 1.68 12.91
N LYS A 41 7.86 2.76 13.66
CA LYS A 41 8.39 4.01 13.10
C LYS A 41 9.81 3.87 12.55
N ALA A 42 10.61 2.96 13.10
CA ALA A 42 11.98 2.77 12.63
C ALA A 42 11.98 2.11 11.24
N ALA A 43 11.17 1.06 11.07
CA ALA A 43 10.97 0.46 9.75
C ALA A 43 10.33 1.45 8.76
N ALA A 44 9.33 2.22 9.20
CA ALA A 44 8.70 3.24 8.36
C ALA A 44 9.71 4.27 7.84
N TYR A 45 10.56 4.83 8.71
CA TYR A 45 11.58 5.79 8.30
C TYR A 45 12.67 5.18 7.42
N TYR A 46 13.06 3.93 7.68
CA TYR A 46 14.00 3.21 6.83
C TYR A 46 13.48 3.10 5.39
N HIS A 47 12.27 2.56 5.24
CA HIS A 47 11.66 2.38 3.93
C HIS A 47 11.34 3.71 3.24
N PHE A 48 10.87 4.71 3.99
CA PHE A 48 10.67 6.07 3.48
C PHE A 48 11.96 6.68 2.90
N THR A 49 13.08 6.51 3.61
CA THR A 49 14.39 7.01 3.16
C THR A 49 14.85 6.29 1.90
N MET A 50 14.69 4.97 1.84
CA MET A 50 15.00 4.18 0.64
C MET A 50 14.14 4.62 -0.56
N ALA A 51 12.86 4.88 -0.32
CA ALA A 51 11.95 5.40 -1.34
C ALA A 51 12.45 6.73 -1.91
N HIS A 52 12.81 7.68 -1.03
CA HIS A 52 13.41 8.96 -1.43
C HIS A 52 14.69 8.79 -2.24
N MET A 53 15.59 7.88 -1.84
CA MET A 53 16.80 7.62 -2.62
C MET A 53 16.49 7.14 -4.04
N TYR A 54 15.50 6.26 -4.20
CA TYR A 54 15.07 5.83 -5.53
C TYR A 54 14.39 6.92 -6.33
N GLU A 55 13.69 7.85 -5.68
CA GLU A 55 13.15 9.04 -6.34
C GLU A 55 14.23 9.98 -6.87
N GLU A 56 15.27 10.24 -6.07
CA GLU A 56 16.41 11.03 -6.51
C GLU A 56 17.11 10.37 -7.71
N GLU A 57 17.34 9.06 -7.67
CA GLU A 57 17.89 8.33 -8.81
C GLU A 57 16.92 8.36 -10.02
N MET A 58 15.62 8.27 -9.79
CA MET A 58 14.60 8.37 -10.84
C MET A 58 14.64 9.74 -11.51
N ALA A 59 14.77 10.82 -10.74
CA ALA A 59 14.87 12.18 -11.27
C ALA A 59 16.13 12.37 -12.13
N VAL A 60 17.23 11.69 -11.79
CA VAL A 60 18.49 11.76 -12.53
C VAL A 60 18.50 10.86 -13.78
N TYR A 61 18.01 9.63 -13.67
CA TYR A 61 18.17 8.61 -14.72
C TYR A 61 16.89 8.27 -15.50
N GLY A 62 15.71 8.63 -14.99
CA GLY A 62 14.43 8.45 -15.67
C GLY A 62 14.03 6.99 -15.92
N ARG A 63 14.52 6.03 -15.13
CA ARG A 63 14.26 4.60 -15.37
C ARG A 63 13.00 4.09 -14.69
N SER A 64 12.21 3.29 -15.40
CA SER A 64 10.98 2.69 -14.87
C SER A 64 11.20 1.67 -13.74
N ASP A 65 12.40 1.07 -13.64
CA ASP A 65 12.71 0.17 -12.52
C ASP A 65 12.83 0.92 -11.18
N LEU A 66 13.35 2.16 -11.22
CA LEU A 66 13.50 3.02 -10.05
C LEU A 66 12.14 3.48 -9.53
N VAL A 67 11.21 3.82 -10.44
CA VAL A 67 9.80 4.10 -10.11
C VAL A 67 9.20 2.95 -9.30
N SER A 68 9.38 1.72 -9.79
CA SER A 68 8.80 0.53 -9.15
C SER A 68 9.38 0.28 -7.77
N LYS A 69 10.69 0.50 -7.59
CA LYS A 69 11.38 0.38 -6.30
C LYS A 69 10.90 1.45 -5.31
N ALA A 70 10.83 2.72 -5.73
CA ALA A 70 10.34 3.81 -4.88
C ALA A 70 8.91 3.51 -4.36
N ILE A 71 8.00 3.11 -5.27
CA ILE A 71 6.63 2.73 -4.92
C ILE A 71 6.60 1.57 -3.91
N GLN A 72 7.44 0.55 -4.11
CA GLN A 72 7.51 -0.60 -3.22
C GLN A 72 7.96 -0.19 -1.82
N GLU A 73 9.02 0.62 -1.73
CA GLU A 73 9.53 1.12 -0.46
C GLU A 73 8.49 2.00 0.27
N TYR A 74 7.77 2.86 -0.45
CA TYR A 74 6.66 3.61 0.16
C TYR A 74 5.55 2.72 0.72
N ARG A 75 5.17 1.66 0.00
CA ARG A 75 4.18 0.70 0.49
C ARG A 75 4.65 -0.02 1.75
N LEU A 76 5.93 -0.40 1.82
CA LEU A 76 6.53 -0.98 3.03
C LEU A 76 6.55 0.02 4.18
N ALA A 77 6.80 1.30 3.91
CA ALA A 77 6.75 2.36 4.90
C ALA A 77 5.33 2.54 5.47
N ILE A 78 4.31 2.55 4.60
CA ILE A 78 2.89 2.63 4.98
C ILE A 78 2.46 1.37 5.75
N ASP A 79 2.89 0.17 5.34
CA ASP A 79 2.60 -1.06 6.08
C ASP A 79 3.17 -1.04 7.51
N ALA A 80 4.30 -0.33 7.71
CA ALA A 80 4.94 -0.16 9.01
C ALA A 80 4.30 0.95 9.87
N ASP A 81 3.83 2.04 9.25
CA ASP A 81 3.03 3.09 9.90
C ASP A 81 1.81 3.49 9.04
N PRO A 82 0.70 2.72 9.14
CA PRO A 82 -0.50 2.97 8.33
C PRO A 82 -1.22 4.27 8.69
N THR A 83 -0.88 4.86 9.85
CA THR A 83 -1.50 6.08 10.36
C THR A 83 -0.85 7.35 9.83
N SER A 84 0.31 7.23 9.19
CA SER A 84 1.02 8.37 8.62
C SER A 84 0.41 8.79 7.28
N GLU A 85 -0.38 9.85 7.33
CA GLU A 85 -0.92 10.53 6.14
C GLU A 85 0.21 11.04 5.25
N TYR A 86 1.32 11.50 5.85
CA TYR A 86 2.49 11.96 5.11
C TYR A 86 3.09 10.87 4.21
N LEU A 87 3.19 9.63 4.69
CA LEU A 87 3.68 8.51 3.86
C LEU A 87 2.71 8.19 2.73
N THR A 88 1.41 8.27 3.00
CA THR A 88 0.35 8.06 2.00
C THR A 88 0.37 9.16 0.93
N SER A 89 0.54 10.42 1.33
CA SER A 89 0.70 11.57 0.44
C SER A 89 1.95 11.44 -0.44
N ALA A 90 3.08 11.05 0.15
CA ALA A 90 4.32 10.86 -0.61
C ALA A 90 4.18 9.78 -1.69
N LEU A 91 3.51 8.66 -1.39
CA LEU A 91 3.19 7.64 -2.39
C LEU A 91 2.27 8.18 -3.50
N ALA A 92 1.24 8.94 -3.13
CA ALA A 92 0.32 9.56 -4.08
C ALA A 92 1.05 10.50 -5.05
N GLU A 93 2.00 11.30 -4.54
CA GLU A 93 2.80 12.19 -5.37
C GLU A 93 3.67 11.43 -6.38
N VAL A 94 4.31 10.33 -5.96
CA VAL A 94 5.08 9.48 -6.88
C VAL A 94 4.18 8.92 -7.97
N TYR A 95 2.99 8.45 -7.61
CA TYR A 95 2.00 8.01 -8.59
C TYR A 95 1.61 9.13 -9.55
N ALA A 96 1.40 10.35 -9.06
CA ALA A 96 1.06 11.50 -9.88
C ALA A 96 2.20 11.86 -10.86
N ARG A 97 3.44 11.96 -10.37
CA ARG A 97 4.63 12.28 -11.18
C ARG A 97 4.91 11.23 -12.25
N THR A 98 4.51 9.98 -12.03
CA THR A 98 4.75 8.85 -12.94
C THR A 98 3.55 8.52 -13.83
N GLY A 99 2.54 9.41 -13.86
CA GLY A 99 1.35 9.27 -14.72
C GLY A 99 0.34 8.22 -14.23
N ARG A 100 0.55 7.62 -13.06
CA ARG A 100 -0.41 6.71 -12.40
C ARG A 100 -1.49 7.49 -11.66
N ILE A 101 -2.18 8.38 -12.38
CA ILE A 101 -3.13 9.35 -11.81
C ILE A 101 -4.23 8.68 -10.99
N ARG A 102 -4.77 7.55 -11.46
CA ARG A 102 -5.85 6.84 -10.75
C ARG A 102 -5.42 6.37 -9.36
N ASP A 103 -4.21 5.85 -9.25
CA ASP A 103 -3.66 5.40 -7.98
C ASP A 103 -3.36 6.59 -7.06
N ALA A 104 -2.80 7.68 -7.62
CA ALA A 104 -2.56 8.92 -6.88
C ALA A 104 -3.86 9.47 -6.24
N VAL A 105 -4.93 9.55 -7.01
CA VAL A 105 -6.25 9.98 -6.52
C VAL A 105 -6.75 9.05 -5.42
N SER A 106 -6.59 7.73 -5.59
CA SER A 106 -7.03 6.75 -4.60
C SER A 106 -6.32 6.94 -3.25
N GLU A 107 -4.99 7.10 -3.24
CA GLU A 107 -4.22 7.29 -2.00
C GLU A 107 -4.61 8.60 -1.29
N ALA A 108 -4.76 9.69 -2.04
CA ALA A 108 -5.16 10.97 -1.44
C ALA A 108 -6.61 10.95 -0.91
N GLN A 109 -7.51 10.23 -1.58
CA GLN A 109 -8.87 10.00 -1.08
C GLN A 109 -8.89 9.15 0.20
N GLU A 110 -7.96 8.20 0.38
CA GLU A 110 -7.86 7.45 1.63
C GLU A 110 -7.52 8.34 2.82
N ILE A 111 -6.72 9.40 2.61
CA ILE A 111 -6.44 10.40 3.64
C ILE A 111 -7.74 11.14 4.00
N LEU A 112 -8.47 11.66 3.00
CA LEU A 112 -9.73 12.38 3.22
C LEU A 112 -10.86 11.51 3.80
N LYS A 113 -10.82 10.19 3.61
CA LYS A 113 -11.76 9.27 4.29
C LYS A 113 -11.53 9.24 5.80
N ARG A 114 -10.30 9.44 6.26
CA ARG A 114 -9.91 9.43 7.67
C ARG A 114 -10.08 10.80 8.29
N ASP A 115 -9.63 11.84 7.59
CA ASP A 115 -9.81 13.23 7.95
C ASP A 115 -10.36 14.04 6.77
N PRO A 116 -11.69 14.23 6.70
CA PRO A 116 -12.33 15.02 5.65
C PRO A 116 -11.98 16.52 5.66
N GLN A 117 -11.30 17.03 6.68
CA GLN A 117 -10.88 18.44 6.77
C GLN A 117 -9.37 18.61 6.58
N ASN A 118 -8.69 17.57 6.10
CA ASN A 118 -7.25 17.61 5.89
C ASN A 118 -6.89 18.53 4.71
N LEU A 119 -6.45 19.75 5.06
CA LEU A 119 -6.08 20.79 4.09
C LEU A 119 -5.03 20.30 3.08
N GLU A 120 -4.02 19.56 3.54
CA GLU A 120 -2.92 19.08 2.70
C GLU A 120 -3.38 17.98 1.74
N ALA A 121 -4.33 17.13 2.14
CA ALA A 121 -4.92 16.13 1.27
C ALA A 121 -5.79 16.76 0.16
N HIS A 122 -6.54 17.81 0.46
CA HIS A 122 -7.25 18.59 -0.56
C HIS A 122 -6.27 19.26 -1.55
N LYS A 123 -5.17 19.86 -1.05
CA LYS A 123 -4.09 20.42 -1.91
C LYS A 123 -3.50 19.35 -2.81
N LEU A 124 -3.21 18.18 -2.26
CA LEU A 124 -2.67 17.04 -2.99
C LEU A 124 -3.62 16.60 -4.12
N LEU A 125 -4.91 16.39 -3.85
CA LEU A 125 -5.89 16.04 -4.88
C LEU A 125 -6.01 17.13 -5.96
N GLY A 126 -6.07 18.41 -5.57
CA GLY A 126 -6.08 19.53 -6.50
C GLY A 126 -4.87 19.49 -7.45
N HIS A 127 -3.67 19.29 -6.91
CA HIS A 127 -2.44 19.15 -7.70
C HIS A 127 -2.46 17.91 -8.61
N ILE A 128 -2.97 16.78 -8.15
CA ILE A 128 -3.09 15.56 -8.95
C ILE A 128 -4.03 15.79 -10.14
N TYR A 129 -5.19 16.41 -9.91
CA TYR A 129 -6.14 16.73 -10.97
C TYR A 129 -5.55 17.72 -11.99
N LEU A 130 -4.92 18.81 -11.53
CA LEU A 130 -4.28 19.78 -12.41
C LEU A 130 -3.16 19.15 -13.25
N ARG A 131 -2.33 18.29 -12.66
CA ARG A 131 -1.30 17.55 -13.41
C ARG A 131 -1.93 16.69 -14.50
N SER A 132 -3.00 15.95 -14.17
CA SER A 132 -3.66 15.09 -15.14
C SER A 132 -4.32 15.85 -16.30
N LEU A 133 -4.70 17.12 -16.11
CA LEU A 133 -5.15 17.98 -17.20
C LEU A 133 -4.05 18.26 -18.21
N GLY A 134 -2.82 18.46 -17.75
CA GLY A 134 -1.66 18.67 -18.62
C GLY A 134 -1.37 17.47 -19.53
N ASP A 135 -1.71 16.27 -19.06
CA ASP A 135 -1.52 15.02 -19.80
C ASP A 135 -2.69 14.70 -20.76
N MET A 136 -3.84 15.38 -20.61
CA MET A 136 -5.04 15.14 -21.42
C MET A 136 -5.04 15.96 -22.71
N GLN A 137 -5.43 15.32 -23.83
CA GLN A 137 -5.86 16.04 -25.03
C GLN A 137 -7.27 16.59 -24.76
N GLY A 138 -7.44 17.91 -24.86
CA GLY A 138 -8.62 18.64 -24.39
C GLY A 138 -9.98 18.05 -24.81
N GLY A 139 -11.03 18.40 -24.06
CA GLY A 139 -12.42 17.97 -24.29
C GLY A 139 -13.19 17.75 -22.99
N ASN A 140 -14.37 17.13 -23.08
CA ASN A 140 -15.28 16.95 -21.94
C ASN A 140 -14.65 16.25 -20.72
N ALA A 141 -13.65 15.37 -20.94
CA ALA A 141 -12.93 14.72 -19.85
C ALA A 141 -12.07 15.71 -19.05
N SER A 142 -11.39 16.62 -19.75
CA SER A 142 -10.64 17.72 -19.15
C SER A 142 -11.57 18.66 -18.38
N ASP A 143 -12.77 18.94 -18.89
CA ASP A 143 -13.74 19.79 -18.18
C ASP A 143 -14.18 19.17 -16.85
N ASN A 144 -14.35 17.85 -16.81
CA ASN A 144 -14.73 17.14 -15.58
C ASN A 144 -13.59 17.14 -14.56
N VAL A 145 -12.35 16.88 -15.00
CA VAL A 145 -11.18 16.92 -14.11
C VAL A 145 -10.92 18.33 -13.59
N LEU A 146 -11.12 19.36 -14.43
CA LEU A 146 -11.00 20.75 -14.02
C LEU A 146 -12.03 21.11 -12.93
N LYS A 147 -13.27 20.63 -13.06
CA LYS A 147 -14.29 20.80 -12.00
C LYS A 147 -13.86 20.15 -10.69
N LEU A 148 -13.32 18.93 -10.74
CA LEU A 148 -12.80 18.25 -9.55
C LEU A 148 -11.68 19.07 -8.89
N ALA A 149 -10.72 19.58 -9.68
CA ALA A 149 -9.67 20.46 -9.14
C ALA A 149 -10.26 21.70 -8.45
N ILE A 150 -11.22 22.38 -9.09
CA ILE A 150 -11.89 23.56 -8.51
C ILE A 150 -12.64 23.22 -7.22
N GLU A 151 -13.25 22.04 -7.14
CA GLU A 151 -13.93 21.58 -5.92
C GLU A 151 -12.95 21.44 -4.76
N GLU A 152 -11.78 20.83 -4.98
CA GLU A 152 -10.74 20.72 -3.94
C GLU A 152 -10.23 22.10 -3.50
N TYR A 153 -9.97 23.03 -4.43
CA TYR A 153 -9.57 24.40 -4.09
C TYR A 153 -10.63 25.17 -3.32
N LYS A 154 -11.92 24.92 -3.60
CA LYS A 154 -13.01 25.50 -2.80
C LYS A 154 -13.01 24.97 -1.37
N GLU A 155 -12.75 23.69 -1.17
CA GLU A 155 -12.62 23.15 0.19
C GLU A 155 -11.41 23.75 0.91
N ILE A 156 -10.27 23.91 0.24
CA ILE A 156 -9.08 24.59 0.81
C ILE A 156 -9.43 26.00 1.29
N VAL A 157 -10.09 26.82 0.45
CA VAL A 157 -10.50 28.19 0.83
C VAL A 157 -11.53 28.21 1.96
N LYS A 158 -12.41 27.20 2.06
CA LYS A 158 -13.34 27.08 3.20
C LYS A 158 -12.61 26.75 4.49
N LEU A 159 -11.61 25.86 4.43
CA LEU A 159 -10.84 25.38 5.57
C LEU A 159 -9.82 26.43 6.05
N ASP A 160 -9.20 27.17 5.13
CA ASP A 160 -8.31 28.29 5.42
C ASP A 160 -8.67 29.54 4.57
N PRO A 161 -9.62 30.37 5.05
CA PRO A 161 -10.03 31.59 4.35
C PRO A 161 -8.96 32.70 4.34
N SER A 162 -7.83 32.53 5.02
CA SER A 162 -6.83 33.57 5.26
C SER A 162 -5.55 33.42 4.42
N SER A 163 -5.40 32.30 3.72
CA SER A 163 -4.28 32.01 2.82
C SER A 163 -4.34 32.88 1.56
N SER A 164 -3.40 33.82 1.44
CA SER A 164 -3.32 34.76 0.32
C SER A 164 -2.91 34.13 -1.02
N ASP A 165 -2.30 32.93 -1.01
CA ASP A 165 -1.86 32.22 -2.22
C ASP A 165 -3.02 31.51 -2.94
N ASP A 166 -4.08 31.13 -2.22
CA ASP A 166 -5.20 30.36 -2.77
C ASP A 166 -6.21 31.22 -3.56
N HIS A 167 -6.19 32.54 -3.35
CA HIS A 167 -7.01 33.48 -4.12
C HIS A 167 -6.53 33.69 -5.57
N ILE A 168 -5.32 33.23 -5.94
CA ILE A 168 -4.76 33.41 -7.29
C ILE A 168 -5.17 32.27 -8.24
N MET A 169 -5.72 31.16 -7.73
CA MET A 169 -6.05 29.96 -8.52
C MET A 169 -7.54 29.82 -8.89
N LEU A 170 -8.39 30.78 -8.54
CA LEU A 170 -9.82 30.86 -8.91
C LEU A 170 -10.08 32.08 -9.81
#